data_AF-A0A2E9GTF9-F1
#
_entry.id   AF-A0A2E9GTF9-F1
#
_cell.length_a   1.000
_cell.length_b   1.000
_cell.length_c   1.000
_cell.angle_alpha   90.00
_cell.angle_beta   90.00
_cell.angle_gamma   90.00
#
_symmetry.space_group_name_H-M   'P 1'
#
loop_
_entity.id
_entity.type
_entity.pdbx_description
1 polymer ?
#
loop_
_entity_poly.entity_id
_entity_poly.type
_entity_poly.pdbx_seq_one_letter_code
_entity_poly.pdbx_strand_id
1 'polypeptide(L)'
;MSEPASEEMKRSTRDRGALRGRLRDWLVGTLPGASGVEVSEISSPSATGMSSETLLFDARWQEAGQRRGGSFVARLQPDPADTPVFPVYDMEVQFRTLRLVAERSKVPVPAARWLELDPEALGAAFFVMDRVEGRVPPDVMPYTFDSWLSQAARAEQRHLQDATVAVLAELHAIDPAAVDAAFLEFDLPGDSPLRRHVENQRRYYEWARADRRHPVIERAFAWLEQHWPDEEGAAVVSWGDSRIGNILFDGFAPAAVLDWEMAALGPRELDLGWLCFMHLFFDDIARQTGLPGMPHFLRPEDVAATYAERTGRAPGDLRFYDVYAGLRHAIIMTRVSARRIHFGEAEWPEDVDEVIPHRAVLERMLEGEDPRPAA
;
A
#
# COMPACT_ATOMS: atom_id res chain seq x y z
N MET A 1 -5.87 -10.07 -35.65
CA MET A 1 -5.79 -9.01 -34.61
C MET A 1 -4.69 -9.45 -33.69
N SER A 2 -3.52 -8.82 -33.78
CA SER A 2 -2.37 -9.15 -32.93
C SER A 2 -2.69 -8.70 -31.51
N GLU A 3 -2.45 -9.59 -30.54
CA GLU A 3 -2.39 -9.22 -29.13
C GLU A 3 -1.41 -8.05 -28.96
N PRO A 4 -1.75 -7.01 -28.17
CA PRO A 4 -0.75 -6.03 -27.80
C PRO A 4 0.31 -6.77 -26.97
N ALA A 5 1.56 -6.72 -27.44
CA ALA A 5 2.69 -7.20 -26.66
C ALA A 5 2.67 -6.44 -25.32
N SER A 6 2.52 -7.17 -24.21
CA SER A 6 2.78 -6.61 -22.89
C SER A 6 4.26 -6.24 -22.86
N GLU A 7 4.59 -4.97 -23.08
CA GLU A 7 5.94 -4.47 -22.84
C GLU A 7 6.25 -4.73 -21.37
N GLU A 8 7.17 -5.67 -21.12
CA GLU A 8 7.71 -5.90 -19.79
C GLU A 8 8.47 -4.64 -19.37
N MET A 9 7.77 -3.72 -18.69
CA MET A 9 8.39 -2.61 -17.95
C MET A 9 9.59 -3.17 -17.19
N LYS A 10 10.79 -2.59 -17.33
CA LYS A 10 11.99 -3.06 -16.59
C LYS A 10 11.70 -2.97 -15.09
N ARG A 11 11.63 -4.13 -14.43
CA ARG A 11 11.13 -4.28 -13.04
C ARG A 11 12.24 -4.35 -11.98
N SER A 12 13.44 -4.72 -12.40
CA SER A 12 14.66 -4.77 -11.59
C SER A 12 15.86 -4.92 -12.53
N THR A 13 16.99 -4.33 -12.16
CA THR A 13 18.26 -4.44 -12.89
C THR A 13 19.16 -5.57 -12.37
N ARG A 14 18.78 -6.23 -11.27
CA ARG A 14 19.60 -7.25 -10.59
C ARG A 14 19.52 -8.62 -11.27
N ASP A 15 20.67 -9.30 -11.41
CA ASP A 15 20.74 -10.65 -11.97
C ASP A 15 20.18 -11.71 -11.01
N ARG A 16 19.14 -12.44 -11.46
CA ARG A 16 18.41 -13.41 -10.62
C ARG A 16 19.26 -14.61 -10.21
N GLY A 17 20.18 -15.05 -11.06
CA GLY A 17 21.08 -16.17 -10.77
C GLY A 17 22.07 -15.81 -9.67
N ALA A 18 22.67 -14.61 -9.75
CA ALA A 18 23.53 -14.06 -8.72
C ALA A 18 22.77 -13.84 -7.40
N LEU A 19 21.54 -13.32 -7.45
CA LEU A 19 20.69 -13.15 -6.26
C LEU A 19 20.41 -14.47 -5.55
N ARG A 20 20.16 -15.56 -6.27
CA ARG A 20 19.92 -16.89 -5.68
C ARG A 20 21.12 -17.38 -4.86
N GLY A 21 22.33 -17.25 -5.43
CA GLY A 21 23.57 -17.62 -4.74
C GLY A 21 23.78 -16.81 -3.46
N ARG A 22 23.63 -15.49 -3.56
CA ARG A 22 23.78 -14.57 -2.42
C ARG A 22 22.74 -14.82 -1.31
N LEU A 23 21.48 -15.04 -1.69
CA LEU A 23 20.40 -15.34 -0.74
C LEU A 23 20.66 -16.66 0.01
N ARG A 24 21.16 -17.69 -0.68
CA ARG A 24 21.57 -18.94 -0.03
C ARG A 24 22.69 -18.69 0.98
N ASP A 25 23.74 -17.97 0.59
CA ASP A 25 24.90 -17.73 1.45
C ASP A 25 24.51 -16.89 2.68
N TRP A 26 23.63 -15.91 2.50
CA TRP A 26 23.04 -15.15 3.60
C TRP A 26 22.20 -16.01 4.55
N LEU A 27 21.36 -16.93 4.04
CA LEU A 27 20.59 -17.86 4.88
C LEU A 27 21.49 -18.78 5.70
N VAL A 28 22.63 -19.22 5.15
CA VAL A 28 23.64 -20.00 5.91
C VAL A 28 24.16 -19.22 7.11
N GLY A 29 24.41 -17.92 6.95
CA GLY A 29 24.83 -17.05 8.06
C GLY A 29 23.72 -16.75 9.07
N THR A 30 22.48 -16.68 8.61
CA THR A 30 21.30 -16.31 9.41
C THR A 30 20.73 -17.47 10.24
N LEU A 31 20.97 -18.72 9.80
CA LEU A 31 20.44 -19.93 10.44
C LEU A 31 21.55 -20.69 11.19
N PRO A 32 21.90 -20.31 12.44
CA PRO A 32 22.98 -20.96 13.17
C PRO A 32 22.66 -22.43 13.43
N GLY A 33 23.58 -23.32 13.01
CA GLY A 33 23.41 -24.77 13.14
C GLY A 33 22.62 -25.41 11.99
N ALA A 34 22.18 -24.63 10.99
CA ALA A 34 21.65 -25.18 9.76
C ALA A 34 22.76 -25.78 8.88
N SER A 35 22.43 -26.86 8.18
CA SER A 35 23.28 -27.49 7.17
C SER A 35 22.48 -27.85 5.92
N GLY A 36 23.16 -27.96 4.77
CA GLY A 36 22.49 -28.30 3.51
C GLY A 36 21.43 -27.30 3.10
N VAL A 37 21.71 -25.99 3.24
CA VAL A 37 20.80 -24.91 2.85
C VAL A 37 20.63 -24.91 1.34
N GLU A 38 19.39 -25.09 0.89
CA GLU A 38 18.96 -25.07 -0.49
C GLU A 38 17.97 -23.91 -0.69
N VAL A 39 18.14 -23.14 -1.75
CA VAL A 39 17.20 -22.09 -2.19
C VAL A 39 16.73 -22.43 -3.60
N SER A 40 15.43 -22.32 -3.88
CA SER A 40 14.85 -22.54 -5.21
C SER A 40 15.30 -21.47 -6.20
N GLU A 41 14.84 -21.59 -7.45
CA GLU A 41 14.88 -20.45 -8.37
C GLU A 41 14.08 -19.28 -7.80
N ILE A 42 14.60 -18.06 -8.00
CA ILE A 42 13.95 -16.82 -7.59
C ILE A 42 12.96 -16.40 -8.67
N SER A 43 11.75 -16.08 -8.24
CA SER A 43 10.72 -15.49 -9.10
C SER A 43 10.22 -14.17 -8.51
N SER A 44 9.47 -13.42 -9.30
CA SER A 44 8.76 -12.22 -8.84
C SER A 44 7.25 -12.44 -9.05
N PRO A 45 6.38 -11.84 -8.22
CA PRO A 45 4.94 -11.92 -8.44
C PRO A 45 4.56 -11.34 -9.82
N SER A 46 3.53 -11.92 -10.44
CA SER A 46 3.01 -11.46 -11.74
C SER A 46 2.38 -10.06 -11.68
N ALA A 47 1.87 -9.67 -10.51
CA ALA A 47 1.37 -8.35 -10.18
C ALA A 47 2.17 -7.80 -8.98
N THR A 48 3.14 -6.92 -9.23
CA THR A 48 3.90 -6.22 -8.18
C THR A 48 3.56 -4.74 -8.23
N GLY A 49 3.38 -4.13 -7.05
CA GLY A 49 3.37 -2.68 -6.90
C GLY A 49 4.72 -2.08 -7.27
N MET A 50 4.73 -0.79 -7.60
CA MET A 50 5.91 -0.08 -8.15
C MET A 50 6.93 0.37 -7.09
N SER A 51 6.68 0.12 -5.80
CA SER A 51 7.44 0.73 -4.71
C SER A 51 8.65 -0.08 -4.26
N SER A 52 8.58 -1.41 -4.22
CA SER A 52 9.64 -2.27 -3.69
C SER A 52 9.89 -3.51 -4.55
N GLU A 53 11.14 -4.00 -4.60
CA GLU A 53 11.43 -5.26 -5.26
C GLU A 53 10.98 -6.44 -4.37
N THR A 54 10.19 -7.34 -4.94
CA THR A 54 9.64 -8.51 -4.24
C THR A 54 10.17 -9.79 -4.88
N LEU A 55 10.83 -10.63 -4.09
CA LEU A 55 11.39 -11.91 -4.50
C LEU A 55 10.64 -13.07 -3.83
N LEU A 56 10.21 -14.05 -4.60
CA LEU A 56 9.57 -15.27 -4.14
C LEU A 56 10.56 -16.44 -4.26
N PHE A 57 10.72 -17.22 -3.20
CA PHE A 57 11.61 -18.37 -3.18
C PHE A 57 11.17 -19.41 -2.13
N ASP A 58 11.53 -20.67 -2.36
CA ASP A 58 11.49 -21.70 -1.33
C ASP A 58 12.90 -21.87 -0.74
N ALA A 59 12.97 -22.10 0.56
CA ALA A 59 14.22 -22.49 1.22
C ALA A 59 14.04 -23.76 2.05
N ARG A 60 15.06 -24.62 2.06
CA ARG A 60 15.09 -25.89 2.82
C ARG A 60 16.44 -26.07 3.47
N TRP A 61 16.48 -26.60 4.69
CA TRP A 61 17.72 -26.85 5.41
C TRP A 61 17.54 -27.98 6.43
N GLN A 62 18.64 -28.45 7.01
CA GLN A 62 18.65 -29.39 8.13
C GLN A 62 19.03 -28.66 9.42
N GLU A 63 18.25 -28.83 10.47
CA GLU A 63 18.50 -28.24 11.79
C GLU A 63 18.12 -29.27 12.87
N ALA A 64 19.03 -29.53 13.82
CA ALA A 64 18.84 -30.51 14.89
C ALA A 64 18.34 -31.90 14.40
N GLY A 65 18.83 -32.35 13.24
CA GLY A 65 18.46 -33.63 12.63
C GLY A 65 17.09 -33.64 11.96
N GLN A 66 16.42 -32.50 11.82
CA GLN A 66 15.12 -32.36 11.16
C GLN A 66 15.23 -31.51 9.91
N ARG A 67 14.53 -31.92 8.84
CA ARG A 67 14.41 -31.12 7.62
C ARG A 67 13.40 -29.99 7.89
N ARG A 68 13.87 -28.75 7.78
CA ARG A 68 13.10 -27.51 7.86
C ARG A 68 12.98 -26.90 6.46
N GLY A 69 12.00 -26.02 6.30
CA GLY A 69 11.84 -25.26 5.08
C GLY A 69 10.46 -24.62 4.97
N GLY A 70 10.30 -23.81 3.95
CA GLY A 70 9.07 -23.09 3.67
C GLY A 70 9.17 -22.30 2.36
N SER A 71 8.07 -21.64 2.04
CA SER A 71 8.00 -20.66 0.96
C SER A 71 8.04 -19.27 1.56
N PHE A 72 8.85 -18.40 0.98
CA PHE A 72 9.20 -17.10 1.54
C PHE A 72 9.07 -15.99 0.50
N VAL A 73 8.91 -14.77 1.02
CA VAL A 73 8.94 -13.53 0.27
C VAL A 73 10.01 -12.63 0.87
N ALA A 74 10.96 -12.16 0.06
CA ALA A 74 11.87 -11.08 0.43
C ALA A 74 11.38 -9.77 -0.17
N ARG A 75 11.27 -8.73 0.66
CA ARG A 75 10.96 -7.36 0.24
C ARG A 75 12.23 -6.52 0.38
N LEU A 76 12.74 -6.03 -0.75
CA LEU A 76 14.01 -5.31 -0.82
C LEU A 76 13.73 -3.83 -1.10
N GLN A 77 14.58 -2.97 -0.55
CA GLN A 77 14.66 -1.59 -0.98
C GLN A 77 14.93 -1.52 -2.51
N PRO A 78 14.18 -0.68 -3.26
CA PRO A 78 14.40 -0.55 -4.70
C PRO A 78 15.79 -0.02 -5.01
N ASP A 79 16.32 -0.36 -6.19
CA ASP A 79 17.57 0.24 -6.67
C ASP A 79 17.36 1.76 -6.88
N PRO A 80 18.25 2.64 -6.38
CA PRO A 80 18.16 4.07 -6.68
C PRO A 80 18.09 4.38 -8.18
N ALA A 81 18.69 3.54 -9.04
CA ALA A 81 18.60 3.65 -10.49
C ALA A 81 17.18 3.44 -11.04
N ASP A 82 16.29 2.79 -10.28
CA ASP A 82 14.91 2.50 -10.67
C ASP A 82 13.95 3.68 -10.43
N THR A 83 14.48 4.87 -10.08
CA THR A 83 13.70 6.10 -9.84
C THR A 83 12.57 5.85 -8.82
N PRO A 84 12.92 5.66 -7.53
CA PRO A 84 11.99 5.24 -6.49
C PRO A 84 10.75 6.12 -6.36
N VAL A 85 9.64 5.54 -5.87
CA VAL A 85 8.37 6.22 -5.63
C VAL A 85 8.38 7.00 -4.31
N PHE A 86 9.08 6.52 -3.29
CA PHE A 86 9.21 7.18 -1.99
C PHE A 86 10.63 7.72 -1.76
N PRO A 87 10.79 8.79 -0.96
CA PRO A 87 12.11 9.35 -0.64
C PRO A 87 12.93 8.40 0.25
N VAL A 88 12.26 7.62 1.09
CA VAL A 88 12.87 6.70 2.06
C VAL A 88 12.10 5.39 2.05
N TYR A 89 12.83 4.28 2.11
CA TYR A 89 12.28 2.93 2.21
C TYR A 89 12.80 2.27 3.48
N ASP A 90 12.07 2.48 4.57
CA ASP A 90 12.47 1.95 5.88
C ASP A 90 11.99 0.50 6.04
N MET A 91 12.89 -0.45 5.71
CA MET A 91 12.62 -1.88 5.85
C MET A 91 12.47 -2.32 7.31
N GLU A 92 13.13 -1.63 8.24
CA GLU A 92 13.03 -1.93 9.67
C GLU A 92 11.64 -1.57 10.19
N VAL A 93 11.15 -0.37 9.86
CA VAL A 93 9.79 0.08 10.23
C VAL A 93 8.75 -0.92 9.71
N GLN A 94 8.82 -1.32 8.43
CA GLN A 94 7.89 -2.30 7.87
C GLN A 94 7.94 -3.65 8.59
N PHE A 95 9.14 -4.16 8.86
CA PHE A 95 9.33 -5.43 9.58
C PHE A 95 8.80 -5.36 11.00
N ARG A 96 9.07 -4.26 11.73
CA ARG A 96 8.57 -4.03 13.09
C ARG A 96 7.06 -3.89 13.12
N THR A 97 6.45 -3.23 12.13
CA THR A 97 4.99 -3.12 12.00
C THR A 97 4.34 -4.49 11.81
N LEU A 98 4.84 -5.33 10.89
CA LEU A 98 4.32 -6.69 10.69
C LEU A 98 4.33 -7.49 12.01
N ARG A 99 5.43 -7.40 12.76
CA ARG A 99 5.54 -8.07 14.06
C ARG A 99 4.59 -7.51 15.11
N LEU A 100 4.51 -6.18 15.23
CA LEU A 100 3.62 -5.51 16.15
C LEU A 100 2.16 -5.95 15.90
N VAL A 101 1.72 -5.94 14.65
CA VAL A 101 0.35 -6.31 14.25
C VAL A 101 0.09 -7.80 14.55
N ALA A 102 1.03 -8.69 14.22
CA ALA A 102 0.91 -10.12 14.51
C ALA A 102 0.83 -10.42 16.03
N GLU A 103 1.57 -9.66 16.85
CA GLU A 103 1.64 -9.86 18.29
C GLU A 103 0.44 -9.25 19.04
N ARG A 104 -0.19 -8.21 18.48
CA ARG A 104 -1.18 -7.37 19.20
C ARG A 104 -2.59 -7.40 18.64
N SER A 105 -2.82 -8.11 17.53
CA SER A 105 -4.13 -8.16 16.88
C SER A 105 -4.40 -9.51 16.23
N LYS A 106 -5.62 -9.71 15.75
CA LYS A 106 -5.99 -10.86 14.92
C LYS A 106 -5.92 -10.57 13.42
N VAL A 107 -5.39 -9.41 13.03
CA VAL A 107 -5.21 -9.08 11.61
C VAL A 107 -4.27 -10.12 10.98
N PRO A 108 -4.69 -10.80 9.90
CA PRO A 108 -3.82 -11.77 9.26
C PRO A 108 -2.70 -11.03 8.55
N VAL A 109 -1.46 -11.21 9.00
CA VAL A 109 -0.25 -10.68 8.36
C VAL A 109 0.74 -11.82 8.11
N PRO A 110 1.59 -11.73 7.07
CA PRO A 110 2.67 -12.69 6.88
C PRO A 110 3.60 -12.71 8.09
N ALA A 111 4.05 -13.89 8.50
CA ALA A 111 5.00 -14.00 9.60
C ALA A 111 6.36 -13.41 9.17
N ALA A 112 6.74 -12.27 9.75
CA ALA A 112 8.06 -11.68 9.57
C ALA A 112 9.14 -12.58 10.19
N ARG A 113 10.08 -13.07 9.36
CA ARG A 113 11.09 -14.06 9.75
C ARG A 113 12.43 -13.43 10.08
N TRP A 114 12.99 -12.67 9.14
CA TRP A 114 14.36 -12.16 9.22
C TRP A 114 14.42 -10.74 8.66
N LEU A 115 15.27 -9.91 9.25
CA LEU A 115 15.58 -8.56 8.79
C LEU A 115 17.09 -8.47 8.56
N GLU A 116 17.47 -7.91 7.42
CA GLU A 116 18.86 -7.61 7.07
C GLU A 116 18.97 -6.15 6.65
N LEU A 117 19.72 -5.38 7.41
CA LEU A 117 19.93 -3.95 7.15
C LEU A 117 21.26 -3.70 6.42
N ASP A 118 22.17 -4.67 6.44
CA ASP A 118 23.43 -4.59 5.71
C ASP A 118 23.18 -4.87 4.21
N PRO A 119 23.42 -3.90 3.31
CA PRO A 119 23.26 -4.10 1.89
C PRO A 119 24.27 -5.10 1.30
N GLU A 120 25.32 -5.52 2.02
CA GLU A 120 26.30 -6.50 1.52
C GLU A 120 25.67 -7.85 1.15
N ALA A 121 24.56 -8.23 1.77
CA ALA A 121 23.91 -9.52 1.52
C ALA A 121 23.27 -9.59 0.12
N LEU A 122 22.37 -8.65 -0.23
CA LEU A 122 21.63 -8.65 -1.51
C LEU A 122 21.79 -7.39 -2.36
N GLY A 123 22.61 -6.43 -1.92
CA GLY A 123 22.80 -5.12 -2.57
C GLY A 123 21.77 -4.08 -2.13
N ALA A 124 21.01 -4.37 -1.07
CA ALA A 124 19.99 -3.52 -0.46
C ALA A 124 19.61 -4.08 0.91
N ALA A 125 19.08 -3.23 1.80
CA ALA A 125 18.37 -3.69 2.98
C ALA A 125 17.08 -4.43 2.57
N PHE A 126 16.71 -5.45 3.33
CA PHE A 126 15.54 -6.27 3.05
C PHE A 126 15.03 -6.98 4.28
N PHE A 127 13.79 -7.44 4.21
CA PHE A 127 13.28 -8.41 5.18
C PHE A 127 12.62 -9.58 4.47
N VAL A 128 12.53 -10.70 5.17
CA VAL A 128 11.90 -11.94 4.71
C VAL A 128 10.70 -12.26 5.57
N MET A 129 9.62 -12.66 4.93
CA MET A 129 8.40 -13.14 5.57
C MET A 129 7.94 -14.46 4.94
N ASP A 130 7.05 -15.17 5.62
CA ASP A 130 6.38 -16.33 5.04
C ASP A 130 5.56 -15.92 3.80
N ARG A 131 5.58 -16.77 2.78
CA ARG A 131 4.68 -16.62 1.65
C ARG A 131 3.29 -17.11 2.04
N VAL A 132 2.30 -16.24 1.88
CA VAL A 132 0.88 -16.55 2.04
C VAL A 132 0.26 -16.74 0.66
N GLU A 133 -0.53 -17.80 0.51
CA GLU A 133 -1.30 -18.05 -0.71
C GLU A 133 -2.63 -17.29 -0.67
N GLY A 134 -3.04 -16.75 -1.81
CA GLY A 134 -4.30 -16.02 -1.94
C GLY A 134 -4.39 -15.25 -3.25
N ARG A 135 -5.55 -14.64 -3.47
CA ARG A 135 -5.83 -13.83 -4.65
C ARG A 135 -5.95 -12.38 -4.25
N VAL A 136 -5.39 -11.49 -5.05
CA VAL A 136 -5.52 -10.04 -4.86
C VAL A 136 -6.50 -9.48 -5.89
N PRO A 137 -7.37 -8.53 -5.54
CA PRO A 137 -8.06 -7.69 -6.52
C PRO A 137 -7.01 -6.93 -7.34
N PRO A 138 -6.93 -7.11 -8.67
CA PRO A 138 -5.81 -6.57 -9.46
C PRO A 138 -5.85 -5.05 -9.57
N ASP A 139 -4.68 -4.42 -9.62
CA ASP A 139 -4.53 -3.01 -9.99
C ASP A 139 -4.38 -2.81 -11.52
N VAL A 140 -3.90 -3.83 -12.24
CA VAL A 140 -3.65 -3.79 -13.69
C VAL A 140 -4.16 -5.06 -14.39
N MET A 141 -5.19 -4.99 -15.22
CA MET A 141 -6.20 -3.91 -15.25
C MET A 141 -6.90 -3.83 -13.87
N PRO A 142 -7.42 -2.65 -13.47
CA PRO A 142 -8.08 -2.50 -12.17
C PRO A 142 -9.19 -3.53 -11.96
N TYR A 143 -9.44 -3.95 -10.72
CA TYR A 143 -10.43 -4.98 -10.40
C TYR A 143 -11.86 -4.63 -10.84
N THR A 144 -12.11 -3.36 -11.15
CA THR A 144 -13.36 -2.86 -11.77
C THR A 144 -13.49 -3.22 -13.26
N PHE A 145 -12.46 -3.81 -13.89
CA PHE A 145 -12.38 -4.23 -15.29
C PHE A 145 -12.44 -5.77 -15.41
N ASP A 146 -13.64 -6.35 -15.35
CA ASP A 146 -13.88 -7.79 -15.56
C ASP A 146 -12.92 -8.72 -14.79
N SER A 147 -12.74 -8.44 -13.49
CA SER A 147 -11.95 -9.28 -12.59
C SER A 147 -12.82 -10.30 -11.87
N TRP A 148 -12.17 -11.19 -11.12
CA TRP A 148 -12.87 -12.12 -10.26
C TRP A 148 -13.74 -11.45 -9.19
N LEU A 149 -13.39 -10.24 -8.77
CA LEU A 149 -14.15 -9.49 -7.78
C LEU A 149 -15.36 -8.81 -8.43
N SER A 150 -15.19 -8.14 -9.58
CA SER A 150 -16.31 -7.48 -10.26
C SER A 150 -17.35 -8.48 -10.80
N GLN A 151 -16.93 -9.70 -11.14
CA GLN A 151 -17.80 -10.79 -11.58
C GLN A 151 -18.46 -11.58 -10.44
N ALA A 152 -18.04 -11.37 -9.19
CA ALA A 152 -18.60 -12.05 -8.02
C ALA A 152 -20.05 -11.62 -7.73
N ALA A 153 -20.79 -12.44 -6.97
CA ALA A 153 -22.13 -12.07 -6.53
C ALA A 153 -22.07 -10.85 -5.59
N ARG A 154 -23.13 -10.02 -5.59
CA ARG A 154 -23.19 -8.83 -4.72
C ARG A 154 -23.00 -9.14 -3.22
N ALA A 155 -23.47 -10.29 -2.77
CA ALA A 155 -23.26 -10.75 -1.40
C ALA A 155 -21.80 -11.10 -1.10
N GLU A 156 -21.05 -11.65 -2.07
CA GLU A 156 -19.64 -11.98 -1.92
C GLU A 156 -18.76 -10.72 -1.93
N GLN A 157 -19.08 -9.78 -2.83
CA GLN A 157 -18.46 -8.45 -2.82
C GLN A 157 -18.68 -7.78 -1.47
N ARG A 158 -19.93 -7.72 -0.99
CA ARG A 158 -20.26 -7.15 0.32
C ARG A 158 -19.52 -7.85 1.46
N HIS A 159 -19.44 -9.18 1.44
CA HIS A 159 -18.69 -9.94 2.44
C HIS A 159 -17.20 -9.54 2.46
N LEU A 160 -16.56 -9.41 1.29
CA LEU A 160 -15.18 -8.96 1.18
C LEU A 160 -15.00 -7.56 1.75
N GLN A 161 -15.86 -6.61 1.39
CA GLN A 161 -15.84 -5.25 1.94
C GLN A 161 -15.95 -5.27 3.47
N ASP A 162 -16.94 -5.97 4.02
CA ASP A 162 -17.14 -6.00 5.47
C ASP A 162 -15.97 -6.66 6.20
N ALA A 163 -15.34 -7.67 5.59
CA ALA A 163 -14.16 -8.33 6.12
C ALA A 163 -12.92 -7.41 6.06
N THR A 164 -12.75 -6.62 4.99
CA THR A 164 -11.71 -5.58 4.90
C THR A 164 -11.91 -4.50 5.96
N VAL A 165 -13.14 -4.03 6.18
CA VAL A 165 -13.42 -3.04 7.24
C VAL A 165 -13.17 -3.66 8.63
N ALA A 166 -13.45 -4.95 8.82
CA ALA A 166 -13.12 -5.64 10.07
C ALA A 166 -11.61 -5.73 10.33
N VAL A 167 -10.78 -5.88 9.28
CA VAL A 167 -9.31 -5.79 9.38
C VAL A 167 -8.89 -4.43 9.93
N LEU A 168 -9.43 -3.33 9.38
CA LEU A 168 -9.12 -1.98 9.86
C LEU A 168 -9.61 -1.77 11.30
N ALA A 169 -10.80 -2.26 11.63
CA ALA A 169 -11.33 -2.19 12.99
C ALA A 169 -10.42 -2.90 14.01
N GLU A 170 -9.94 -4.10 13.69
CA GLU A 170 -9.03 -4.89 14.53
C GLU A 170 -7.65 -4.23 14.65
N LEU A 171 -7.11 -3.68 13.55
CA LEU A 171 -5.86 -2.92 13.58
C LEU A 171 -5.97 -1.68 14.48
N HIS A 172 -7.04 -0.91 14.31
CA HIS A 172 -7.28 0.34 15.05
C HIS A 172 -7.63 0.10 16.53
N ALA A 173 -7.81 -1.15 16.95
CA ALA A 173 -8.00 -1.53 18.35
C ALA A 173 -6.67 -1.67 19.10
N ILE A 174 -5.52 -1.71 18.40
CA ILE A 174 -4.20 -1.64 19.04
C ILE A 174 -4.04 -0.26 19.67
N ASP A 175 -3.97 -0.21 21.01
CA ASP A 175 -3.71 1.02 21.76
C ASP A 175 -2.21 1.41 21.63
N PRO A 176 -1.87 2.49 20.91
CA PRO A 176 -0.46 2.89 20.73
C PRO A 176 0.24 3.26 22.03
N ALA A 177 -0.51 3.65 23.08
CA ALA A 177 0.07 3.96 24.38
C ALA A 177 0.47 2.72 25.20
N ALA A 178 -0.06 1.55 24.84
CA ALA A 178 0.17 0.28 25.53
C ALA A 178 1.25 -0.60 24.87
N VAL A 179 1.83 -0.14 23.75
CA VAL A 179 2.79 -0.89 22.94
C VAL A 179 3.96 0.00 22.51
N ASP A 180 5.08 -0.59 22.09
CA ASP A 180 6.16 0.15 21.45
C ASP A 180 5.77 0.46 19.99
N ALA A 181 5.04 1.57 19.78
CA ALA A 181 4.65 2.07 18.45
C ALA A 181 5.29 3.42 18.10
N ALA A 182 6.23 3.92 18.90
CA ALA A 182 6.86 5.23 18.69
C ALA A 182 7.62 5.32 17.36
N PHE A 183 8.07 4.18 16.82
CA PHE A 183 8.74 4.11 15.51
C PHE A 183 7.81 4.41 14.32
N LEU A 184 6.49 4.47 14.54
CA LEU A 184 5.48 4.87 13.55
C LEU A 184 5.12 6.36 13.64
N GLU A 185 5.64 7.08 14.62
CA GLU A 185 5.41 8.51 14.77
C GLU A 185 6.38 9.30 13.87
N PHE A 186 5.86 10.28 13.14
CA PHE A 186 6.72 11.17 12.36
C PHE A 186 7.41 12.18 13.28
N ASP A 187 8.74 12.24 13.26
CA ASP A 187 9.51 13.29 13.92
C ASP A 187 9.49 14.59 13.10
N LEU A 188 8.31 15.21 13.04
CA LEU A 188 8.01 16.39 12.23
C LEU A 188 7.27 17.46 13.05
N PRO A 189 7.34 18.74 12.66
CA PRO A 189 6.53 19.78 13.28
C PRO A 189 5.02 19.49 13.19
N GLY A 190 4.29 19.77 14.26
CA GLY A 190 2.83 19.63 14.31
C GLY A 190 2.34 19.21 15.69
N ASP A 191 1.28 19.85 16.15
CA ASP A 191 0.74 19.65 17.51
C ASP A 191 -0.01 18.32 17.67
N SER A 192 -0.30 17.63 16.56
CA SER A 192 -1.03 16.38 16.53
C SER A 192 -0.46 15.37 15.51
N PRO A 193 -0.76 14.07 15.66
CA PRO A 193 -0.40 13.05 14.67
C PRO A 193 -0.92 13.37 13.26
N LEU A 194 -2.13 13.92 13.12
CA LEU A 194 -2.67 14.32 11.82
C LEU A 194 -1.87 15.49 11.22
N ARG A 195 -1.51 16.52 12.02
CA ARG A 195 -0.68 17.64 11.56
C ARG A 195 0.69 17.15 11.07
N ARG A 196 1.34 16.26 11.82
CA ARG A 196 2.63 15.66 11.44
C ARG A 196 2.52 14.78 10.20
N HIS A 197 1.42 14.03 10.07
CA HIS A 197 1.15 13.25 8.86
C HIS A 197 0.95 14.15 7.63
N VAL A 198 0.23 15.28 7.74
CA VAL A 198 0.07 16.26 6.65
C VAL A 198 1.39 16.95 6.31
N GLU A 199 2.20 17.31 7.30
CA GLU A 199 3.56 17.84 7.07
C GLU A 199 4.45 16.82 6.37
N ASN A 200 4.38 15.53 6.71
CA ASN A 200 5.09 14.48 5.99
C ASN A 200 4.70 14.45 4.50
N GLN A 201 3.39 14.55 4.19
CA GLN A 201 2.92 14.59 2.80
C GLN A 201 3.35 15.86 2.07
N ARG A 202 3.45 17.00 2.77
CA ARG A 202 3.98 18.24 2.19
C ARG A 202 5.45 18.08 1.80
N ARG A 203 6.27 17.48 2.67
CA ARG A 203 7.68 17.17 2.36
C ARG A 203 7.81 16.14 1.23
N TYR A 204 6.92 15.15 1.20
CA TYR A 204 6.87 14.19 0.10
C TYR A 204 6.54 14.86 -1.24
N TYR A 205 5.58 15.80 -1.26
CA TYR A 205 5.28 16.60 -2.44
C TYR A 205 6.49 17.42 -2.91
N GLU A 206 7.15 18.16 -2.02
CA GLU A 206 8.33 18.95 -2.40
C GLU A 206 9.46 18.10 -2.99
N TRP A 207 9.68 16.90 -2.46
CA TRP A 207 10.62 15.95 -3.04
C TRP A 207 10.14 15.40 -4.40
N ALA A 208 8.89 14.97 -4.48
CA ALA A 208 8.34 14.28 -5.66
C ALA A 208 8.21 15.22 -6.87
N ARG A 209 7.87 16.48 -6.63
CA ARG A 209 7.57 17.47 -7.66
C ARG A 209 8.84 18.03 -8.33
N ALA A 210 9.99 17.94 -7.65
CA ALA A 210 11.21 18.65 -8.01
C ALA A 210 10.92 20.13 -8.33
N ASP A 211 11.13 20.58 -9.57
CA ASP A 211 10.84 21.97 -9.96
C ASP A 211 9.42 22.21 -10.48
N ARG A 212 8.61 21.16 -10.69
CA ARG A 212 7.26 21.27 -11.28
C ARG A 212 6.23 21.55 -10.20
N ARG A 213 5.43 22.61 -10.34
CA ARG A 213 4.34 22.91 -9.40
C ARG A 213 3.05 22.29 -9.93
N HIS A 214 2.28 21.63 -9.08
CA HIS A 214 0.99 21.04 -9.41
C HIS A 214 -0.15 21.84 -8.79
N PRO A 215 -0.76 22.79 -9.53
CA PRO A 215 -1.81 23.66 -9.00
C PRO A 215 -2.93 22.92 -8.27
N VAL A 216 -3.39 21.76 -8.75
CA VAL A 216 -4.44 20.98 -8.08
C VAL A 216 -4.00 20.46 -6.72
N ILE A 217 -2.75 20.01 -6.57
CA ILE A 217 -2.19 19.50 -5.30
C ILE A 217 -2.03 20.66 -4.30
N GLU A 218 -1.55 21.81 -4.77
CA GLU A 218 -1.37 23.00 -3.91
C GLU A 218 -2.70 23.58 -3.43
N ARG A 219 -3.71 23.60 -4.31
CA ARG A 219 -5.09 23.92 -3.93
C ARG A 219 -5.63 22.93 -2.90
N ALA A 220 -5.35 21.63 -3.06
CA ALA A 220 -5.78 20.62 -2.10
C ALA A 220 -5.13 20.82 -0.72
N PHE A 221 -3.83 21.14 -0.64
CA PHE A 221 -3.21 21.50 0.64
C PHE A 221 -3.88 22.72 1.27
N ALA A 222 -4.15 23.77 0.49
CA ALA A 222 -4.83 24.97 0.99
C ALA A 222 -6.25 24.66 1.48
N TRP A 223 -6.96 23.76 0.80
CA TRP A 223 -8.28 23.30 1.19
C TRP A 223 -8.25 22.57 2.54
N LEU A 224 -7.27 21.67 2.76
CA LEU A 224 -7.13 20.97 4.05
C LEU A 224 -6.91 21.94 5.22
N GLU A 225 -6.12 22.99 5.03
CA GLU A 225 -5.91 24.00 6.08
C GLU A 225 -7.20 24.77 6.42
N GLN A 226 -8.08 24.99 5.44
CA GLN A 226 -9.36 25.71 5.62
C GLN A 226 -10.47 24.82 6.22
N HIS A 227 -10.36 23.50 6.06
CA HIS A 227 -11.38 22.53 6.45
C HIS A 227 -10.86 21.54 7.48
N TRP A 228 -9.84 21.93 8.24
CA TRP A 228 -9.23 21.07 9.25
C TRP A 228 -10.30 20.59 10.25
N PRO A 229 -10.35 19.29 10.61
CA PRO A 229 -11.38 18.78 11.52
C PRO A 229 -11.32 19.48 12.88
N ASP A 230 -12.48 19.86 13.43
CA ASP A 230 -12.59 20.43 14.78
C ASP A 230 -12.13 19.42 15.85
N GLU A 231 -12.38 18.13 15.61
CA GLU A 231 -11.93 17.02 16.44
C GLU A 231 -11.21 15.99 15.57
N GLU A 232 -9.89 15.83 15.76
CA GLU A 232 -9.07 14.94 14.92
C GLU A 232 -9.23 13.46 15.28
N GLY A 233 -9.80 13.12 16.43
CA GLY A 233 -9.85 11.74 16.94
C GLY A 233 -8.52 11.29 17.58
N ALA A 234 -8.59 10.19 18.34
CA ALA A 234 -7.39 9.59 18.95
C ALA A 234 -6.57 8.86 17.90
N ALA A 235 -5.23 8.96 17.99
CA ALA A 235 -4.34 8.25 17.10
C ALA A 235 -4.39 6.74 17.35
N VAL A 236 -4.31 6.00 16.24
CA VAL A 236 -4.24 4.55 16.17
C VAL A 236 -3.06 4.16 15.30
N VAL A 237 -2.70 2.87 15.31
CA VAL A 237 -1.82 2.32 14.28
C VAL A 237 -2.57 2.38 12.94
N SER A 238 -2.11 3.24 12.05
CA SER A 238 -2.65 3.37 10.70
C SER A 238 -1.83 2.51 9.74
N TRP A 239 -2.54 1.78 8.87
CA TRP A 239 -1.92 0.93 7.85
C TRP A 239 -1.28 1.76 6.73
N GLY A 240 -1.93 2.84 6.30
CA GLY A 240 -1.38 3.76 5.31
C GLY A 240 -1.90 3.51 3.89
N ASP A 241 -1.45 2.45 3.21
CA ASP A 241 -1.99 2.04 1.89
C ASP A 241 -3.14 1.02 2.05
N SER A 242 -4.17 1.45 2.78
CA SER A 242 -5.26 0.61 3.28
C SER A 242 -6.34 0.25 2.26
N ARG A 243 -5.94 -0.40 1.17
CA ARG A 243 -6.82 -0.78 0.06
C ARG A 243 -6.85 -2.30 -0.17
N ILE A 244 -7.95 -2.78 -0.75
CA ILE A 244 -8.16 -4.21 -1.03
C ILE A 244 -7.09 -4.81 -1.96
N GLY A 245 -6.46 -4.00 -2.82
CA GLY A 245 -5.35 -4.41 -3.69
C GLY A 245 -4.07 -4.77 -2.93
N ASN A 246 -4.03 -4.55 -1.62
CA ASN A 246 -2.94 -4.96 -0.73
C ASN A 246 -3.38 -6.04 0.27
N ILE A 247 -4.48 -6.74 -0.01
CA ILE A 247 -4.94 -7.88 0.78
C ILE A 247 -4.96 -9.12 -0.12
N LEU A 248 -4.30 -10.18 0.34
CA LEU A 248 -4.51 -11.51 -0.22
C LEU A 248 -5.80 -12.08 0.35
N PHE A 249 -6.65 -12.64 -0.50
CA PHE A 249 -7.91 -13.27 -0.11
C PHE A 249 -7.89 -14.77 -0.39
N ASP A 250 -8.39 -15.55 0.57
CA ASP A 250 -8.82 -16.93 0.37
C ASP A 250 -10.35 -16.92 0.20
N GLY A 251 -10.80 -17.17 -1.03
CA GLY A 251 -12.16 -16.82 -1.45
C GLY A 251 -12.39 -15.32 -1.34
N PHE A 252 -13.22 -14.90 -0.37
CA PHE A 252 -13.55 -13.51 -0.08
C PHE A 252 -13.16 -13.09 1.35
N ALA A 253 -12.40 -13.92 2.06
CA ALA A 253 -11.89 -13.64 3.40
C ALA A 253 -10.41 -13.21 3.35
N PRO A 254 -9.99 -12.18 4.10
CA PRO A 254 -8.59 -11.76 4.19
C PRO A 254 -7.69 -12.90 4.69
N ALA A 255 -6.68 -13.27 3.89
CA ALA A 255 -5.65 -14.25 4.21
C ALA A 255 -4.33 -13.59 4.64
N ALA A 256 -4.01 -12.41 4.10
CA ALA A 256 -2.88 -11.60 4.57
C ALA A 256 -3.02 -10.13 4.15
N VAL A 257 -2.74 -9.21 5.07
CA VAL A 257 -2.61 -7.77 4.84
C VAL A 257 -1.15 -7.46 4.56
N LEU A 258 -0.92 -6.87 3.39
CA LEU A 258 0.40 -6.58 2.85
C LEU A 258 0.66 -5.08 2.87
N ASP A 259 1.84 -4.72 2.39
CA ASP A 259 2.25 -3.35 2.10
C ASP A 259 2.11 -2.34 3.24
N TRP A 260 3.08 -2.37 4.15
CA TRP A 260 3.11 -1.54 5.36
C TRP A 260 4.06 -0.34 5.25
N GLU A 261 4.45 0.05 4.04
CA GLU A 261 5.46 1.11 3.82
C GLU A 261 4.96 2.52 4.16
N MET A 262 3.64 2.69 4.17
CA MET A 262 2.96 3.94 4.53
C MET A 262 2.40 3.93 5.96
N ALA A 263 2.73 2.90 6.76
CA ALA A 263 2.23 2.76 8.12
C ALA A 263 2.71 3.91 9.01
N ALA A 264 1.83 4.42 9.85
CA ALA A 264 2.10 5.57 10.72
C ALA A 264 1.16 5.58 11.93
N LEU A 265 1.38 6.52 12.85
CA LEU A 265 0.36 6.91 13.82
C LEU A 265 -0.50 8.05 13.27
N GLY A 266 -1.81 7.92 13.42
CA GLY A 266 -2.76 8.94 12.96
C GLY A 266 -4.21 8.58 13.27
N PRO A 267 -5.16 9.47 12.99
CA PRO A 267 -6.56 9.16 13.21
C PRO A 267 -7.06 8.08 12.26
N ARG A 268 -7.98 7.24 12.76
CA ARG A 268 -8.56 6.07 12.06
C ARG A 268 -9.14 6.42 10.69
N GLU A 269 -9.64 7.64 10.54
CA GLU A 269 -10.26 8.13 9.31
C GLU A 269 -9.25 8.27 8.16
N LEU A 270 -7.93 8.33 8.44
CA LEU A 270 -6.90 8.27 7.40
C LEU A 270 -7.02 6.99 6.55
N ASP A 271 -7.18 5.84 7.20
CA ASP A 271 -7.30 4.56 6.51
C ASP A 271 -8.68 4.37 5.88
N LEU A 272 -9.75 4.82 6.57
CA LEU A 272 -11.10 4.71 6.01
C LEU A 272 -11.28 5.58 4.76
N GLY A 273 -10.78 6.82 4.80
CA GLY A 273 -10.78 7.72 3.64
C GLY A 273 -9.90 7.19 2.50
N TRP A 274 -8.73 6.63 2.82
CA TRP A 274 -7.88 5.99 1.80
C TRP A 274 -8.57 4.81 1.11
N LEU A 275 -9.18 3.89 1.88
CA LEU A 275 -9.94 2.77 1.35
C LEU A 275 -11.05 3.22 0.38
N CYS A 276 -11.85 4.21 0.80
CA CYS A 276 -12.97 4.72 0.00
C CYS A 276 -12.48 5.46 -1.25
N PHE A 277 -11.44 6.29 -1.11
CA PHE A 277 -10.88 7.06 -2.22
C PHE A 277 -10.23 6.15 -3.28
N MET A 278 -9.44 5.16 -2.87
CA MET A 278 -8.81 4.23 -3.81
C MET A 278 -9.85 3.43 -4.61
N HIS A 279 -10.99 3.10 -4.01
CA HIS A 279 -12.09 2.51 -4.76
C HIS A 279 -12.71 3.49 -5.75
N LEU A 280 -13.05 4.71 -5.31
CA LEU A 280 -13.56 5.78 -6.17
C LEU A 280 -12.65 6.01 -7.39
N PHE A 281 -11.33 6.02 -7.18
CA PHE A 281 -10.35 6.16 -8.26
C PHE A 281 -10.49 5.07 -9.33
N PHE A 282 -10.51 3.80 -8.93
CA PHE A 282 -10.62 2.68 -9.88
C PHE A 282 -12.01 2.56 -10.51
N ASP A 283 -13.06 2.91 -9.77
CA ASP A 283 -14.43 2.97 -10.29
C ASP A 283 -14.56 4.08 -11.36
N ASP A 284 -13.99 5.25 -11.10
CA ASP A 284 -14.01 6.36 -12.04
C ASP A 284 -13.26 6.04 -13.34
N ILE A 285 -12.08 5.40 -13.25
CA ILE A 285 -11.35 4.91 -14.43
C ILE A 285 -12.19 3.92 -15.25
N ALA A 286 -12.91 3.00 -14.60
CA ALA A 286 -13.78 2.07 -15.30
C ALA A 286 -14.92 2.81 -16.03
N ARG A 287 -15.57 3.75 -15.36
CA ARG A 287 -16.66 4.54 -15.95
C ARG A 287 -16.20 5.43 -17.11
N GLN A 288 -15.02 6.03 -17.01
CA GLN A 288 -14.42 6.82 -18.11
C GLN A 288 -14.13 5.96 -19.36
N THR A 289 -13.89 4.65 -19.19
CA THR A 289 -13.69 3.72 -20.32
C THR A 289 -14.99 3.06 -20.82
N GLY A 290 -16.14 3.47 -20.28
CA GLY A 290 -17.46 2.96 -20.68
C GLY A 290 -17.88 1.66 -20.00
N LEU A 291 -17.11 1.18 -19.02
CA LEU A 291 -17.48 0.05 -18.17
C LEU A 291 -18.44 0.49 -17.06
N PRO A 292 -19.29 -0.41 -16.54
CA PRO A 292 -20.26 -0.06 -15.49
C PRO A 292 -19.61 0.29 -14.13
N GLY A 293 -18.36 -0.11 -13.91
CA GLY A 293 -17.70 0.03 -12.61
C GLY A 293 -18.36 -0.82 -11.51
N MET A 294 -18.19 -0.39 -10.26
CA MET A 294 -18.76 -0.99 -9.06
C MET A 294 -19.29 0.08 -8.08
N PRO A 295 -20.24 0.94 -8.49
CA PRO A 295 -20.66 2.15 -7.74
C PRO A 295 -21.33 1.88 -6.38
N HIS A 296 -21.69 0.63 -6.10
CA HIS A 296 -22.27 0.16 -4.84
C HIS A 296 -21.22 -0.29 -3.82
N PHE A 297 -19.96 -0.40 -4.23
CA PHE A 297 -18.91 -1.02 -3.44
C PHE A 297 -18.09 0.04 -2.70
N LEU A 298 -17.60 -0.28 -1.50
CA LEU A 298 -16.78 0.59 -0.65
C LEU A 298 -17.31 2.04 -0.54
N ARG A 299 -18.63 2.19 -0.48
CA ARG A 299 -19.28 3.48 -0.25
C ARG A 299 -18.94 3.97 1.17
N PRO A 300 -18.60 5.27 1.35
CA PRO A 300 -18.22 5.79 2.67
C PRO A 300 -19.24 5.50 3.77
N GLU A 301 -20.53 5.58 3.47
CA GLU A 301 -21.60 5.28 4.43
C GLU A 301 -21.66 3.82 4.84
N ASP A 302 -21.44 2.88 3.93
CA ASP A 302 -21.41 1.44 4.23
C ASP A 302 -20.13 1.10 5.02
N VAL A 303 -18.99 1.66 4.62
CA VAL A 303 -17.70 1.50 5.31
C VAL A 303 -17.79 2.05 6.74
N ALA A 304 -18.32 3.26 6.91
CA ALA A 304 -18.49 3.89 8.20
C ALA A 304 -19.48 3.11 9.09
N ALA A 305 -20.60 2.63 8.54
CA ALA A 305 -21.58 1.83 9.26
C ALA A 305 -20.97 0.50 9.76
N THR A 306 -20.30 -0.24 8.88
CA THR A 306 -19.64 -1.51 9.27
C THR A 306 -18.54 -1.23 10.29
N TYR A 307 -17.74 -0.17 10.13
CA TYR A 307 -16.70 0.18 11.11
C TYR A 307 -17.28 0.53 12.48
N ALA A 308 -18.39 1.28 12.52
CA ALA A 308 -19.09 1.63 13.74
C ALA A 308 -19.65 0.40 14.45
N GLU A 309 -20.24 -0.54 13.72
CA GLU A 309 -20.73 -1.82 14.25
C GLU A 309 -19.60 -2.63 14.89
N ARG A 310 -18.42 -2.67 14.27
CA ARG A 310 -17.28 -3.45 14.73
C ARG A 310 -16.58 -2.86 15.95
N THR A 311 -16.49 -1.54 16.01
CA THR A 311 -15.68 -0.84 17.03
C THR A 311 -16.51 -0.21 18.14
N GLY A 312 -17.83 -0.10 17.96
CA GLY A 312 -18.70 0.71 18.83
C GLY A 312 -18.47 2.21 18.68
N ARG A 313 -17.67 2.65 17.69
CA ARG A 313 -17.35 4.06 17.45
C ARG A 313 -17.57 4.42 15.99
N ALA A 314 -18.52 5.33 15.74
CA ALA A 314 -18.68 5.93 14.42
C ALA A 314 -17.44 6.76 14.07
N PRO A 315 -16.89 6.63 12.84
CA PRO A 315 -15.87 7.56 12.38
C PRO A 315 -16.48 8.96 12.21
N GLY A 316 -15.61 9.98 12.22
CA GLY A 316 -15.99 11.34 11.87
C GLY A 316 -16.41 11.49 10.41
N ASP A 317 -16.67 12.74 9.97
CA ASP A 317 -16.92 13.03 8.57
C ASP A 317 -15.69 12.66 7.71
N LEU A 318 -15.86 11.70 6.82
CA LEU A 318 -14.79 11.20 5.95
C LEU A 318 -14.45 12.16 4.81
N ARG A 319 -15.24 13.22 4.54
CA ARG A 319 -14.99 14.14 3.42
C ARG A 319 -13.61 14.77 3.46
N PHE A 320 -13.15 15.20 4.64
CA PHE A 320 -11.79 15.73 4.81
C PHE A 320 -10.73 14.68 4.42
N TYR A 321 -10.92 13.46 4.87
CA TYR A 321 -9.98 12.35 4.68
C TYR A 321 -10.01 11.79 3.26
N ASP A 322 -11.15 11.86 2.57
CA ASP A 322 -11.29 11.56 1.14
C ASP A 322 -10.47 12.56 0.30
N VAL A 323 -10.64 13.87 0.55
CA VAL A 323 -9.84 14.91 -0.15
C VAL A 323 -8.36 14.71 0.16
N TYR A 324 -8.02 14.39 1.40
CA TYR A 324 -6.65 14.14 1.79
C TYR A 324 -6.07 12.89 1.11
N ALA A 325 -6.84 11.81 0.99
CA ALA A 325 -6.44 10.62 0.23
C ALA A 325 -6.23 10.94 -1.26
N GLY A 326 -7.10 11.75 -1.86
CA GLY A 326 -6.94 12.22 -3.24
C GLY A 326 -5.69 13.07 -3.46
N LEU A 327 -5.37 13.94 -2.51
CA LEU A 327 -4.11 14.68 -2.50
C LEU A 327 -2.90 13.73 -2.41
N ARG A 328 -2.90 12.81 -1.45
CA ARG A 328 -1.80 11.85 -1.24
C ARG A 328 -1.57 11.01 -2.50
N HIS A 329 -2.65 10.49 -3.09
CA HIS A 329 -2.57 9.72 -4.32
C HIS A 329 -2.10 10.56 -5.51
N ALA A 330 -2.46 11.85 -5.59
CA ALA A 330 -1.98 12.75 -6.63
C ALA A 330 -0.45 12.92 -6.58
N ILE A 331 0.14 13.05 -5.39
CA ILE A 331 1.60 13.12 -5.22
C ILE A 331 2.26 11.82 -5.74
N ILE A 332 1.69 10.66 -5.41
CA ILE A 332 2.18 9.36 -5.89
C ILE A 332 2.10 9.29 -7.42
N MET A 333 0.99 9.70 -8.03
CA MET A 333 0.82 9.70 -9.49
C MET A 333 1.78 10.66 -10.20
N THR A 334 2.03 11.85 -9.65
CA THR A 334 3.10 12.74 -10.13
C THR A 334 4.43 12.02 -10.16
N ARG A 335 4.77 11.28 -9.09
CA ARG A 335 6.05 10.58 -9.00
C ARG A 335 6.15 9.39 -9.96
N VAL A 336 5.09 8.60 -10.08
CA VAL A 336 5.00 7.49 -11.04
C VAL A 336 5.15 8.01 -12.47
N SER A 337 4.49 9.11 -12.81
CA SER A 337 4.61 9.73 -14.14
C SER A 337 6.01 10.29 -14.38
N ALA A 338 6.62 10.96 -13.41
CA ALA A 338 8.00 11.41 -13.50
C ALA A 338 8.98 10.26 -13.78
N ARG A 339 8.76 9.10 -13.15
CA ARG A 339 9.53 7.87 -13.41
C ARG A 339 9.37 7.39 -14.85
N ARG A 340 8.13 7.27 -15.34
CA ARG A 340 7.87 6.85 -16.74
C ARG A 340 8.55 7.78 -17.75
N ILE A 341 8.49 9.09 -17.48
CA ILE A 341 9.13 10.10 -18.33
C ILE A 341 10.65 9.99 -18.27
N HIS A 342 11.24 9.75 -17.10
CA HIS A 342 12.68 9.52 -16.96
C HIS A 342 13.17 8.34 -17.81
N PHE A 343 12.37 7.26 -17.89
CA PHE A 343 12.68 6.09 -18.72
C PHE A 343 12.26 6.22 -20.19
N GLY A 344 11.71 7.36 -20.60
CA GLY A 344 11.30 7.62 -22.00
C GLY A 344 10.00 6.91 -22.41
N GLU A 345 9.21 6.44 -21.45
CA GLU A 345 7.92 5.78 -21.70
C GLU A 345 6.76 6.79 -21.88
N ALA A 346 7.01 8.06 -21.55
CA ALA A 346 6.07 9.17 -21.65
C ALA A 346 6.83 10.50 -21.77
N GLU A 347 6.12 11.56 -22.14
CA GLU A 347 6.62 12.94 -22.11
C GLU A 347 5.83 13.76 -21.09
N TRP A 348 6.44 14.84 -20.59
CA TRP A 348 5.70 15.78 -19.74
C TRP A 348 4.65 16.52 -20.58
N PRO A 349 3.37 16.52 -20.18
CA PRO A 349 2.36 17.37 -20.81
C PRO A 349 2.64 18.86 -20.56
N GLU A 350 2.02 19.71 -21.38
CA GLU A 350 2.09 21.17 -21.19
C GLU A 350 1.42 21.58 -19.87
N ASP A 351 0.23 21.03 -19.59
CA ASP A 351 -0.39 21.10 -18.28
C ASP A 351 0.09 19.94 -17.41
N VAL A 352 0.98 20.24 -16.47
CA VAL A 352 1.61 19.25 -15.58
C VAL A 352 0.61 18.46 -14.74
N ASP A 353 -0.59 18.98 -14.49
CA ASP A 353 -1.62 18.25 -13.72
C ASP A 353 -2.29 17.14 -14.53
N GLU A 354 -2.09 17.07 -15.86
CA GLU A 354 -2.58 15.95 -16.69
C GLU A 354 -1.94 14.61 -16.34
N VAL A 355 -0.81 14.61 -15.62
CA VAL A 355 -0.18 13.37 -15.13
C VAL A 355 -0.93 12.73 -13.95
N ILE A 356 -1.94 13.41 -13.40
CA ILE A 356 -2.78 12.96 -12.29
C ILE A 356 -4.11 12.45 -12.89
N PRO A 357 -4.32 11.12 -13.01
CA PRO A 357 -5.48 10.60 -13.73
C PRO A 357 -6.83 10.95 -13.07
N HIS A 358 -6.82 11.22 -11.76
CA HIS A 358 -7.99 11.63 -10.98
C HIS A 358 -8.09 13.13 -10.74
N ARG A 359 -7.41 13.97 -11.53
CA ARG A 359 -7.46 15.44 -11.38
C ARG A 359 -8.88 15.97 -11.30
N ALA A 360 -9.74 15.61 -12.26
CA ALA A 360 -11.12 16.10 -12.33
C ALA A 360 -11.95 15.68 -11.10
N VAL A 361 -11.73 14.46 -10.60
CA VAL A 361 -12.35 13.97 -9.36
C VAL A 361 -11.91 14.83 -8.17
N LEU A 362 -10.61 15.07 -8.04
CA LEU A 362 -10.06 15.91 -6.96
C LEU A 362 -10.59 17.35 -7.04
N GLU A 363 -10.62 17.96 -8.22
CA GLU A 363 -11.14 19.33 -8.41
C GLU A 363 -12.60 19.47 -7.95
N ARG A 364 -13.46 18.52 -8.32
CA ARG A 364 -14.87 18.49 -7.88
C ARG A 364 -14.99 18.33 -6.36
N MET A 365 -14.16 17.50 -5.74
CA MET A 365 -14.16 17.36 -4.27
C MET A 365 -13.72 18.65 -3.55
N LEU A 366 -12.77 19.39 -4.12
CA LEU A 366 -12.34 20.69 -3.59
C LEU A 366 -13.45 21.75 -3.70
N GLU A 367 -14.32 21.64 -4.70
CA GLU A 367 -15.52 22.46 -4.88
C GLU A 367 -16.68 22.02 -3.98
N GLY A 368 -16.51 20.88 -3.30
CA GLY A 368 -17.45 20.34 -2.34
C GLY A 368 -18.54 19.45 -2.91
N GLU A 369 -18.35 18.99 -4.15
CA GLU A 369 -19.18 17.96 -4.74
C GLU A 369 -18.77 16.57 -4.24
N ASP A 370 -19.75 15.65 -4.13
CA ASP A 370 -19.44 14.22 -4.05
C ASP A 370 -19.26 13.70 -5.48
N PRO A 371 -18.06 13.21 -5.85
CA PRO A 371 -17.81 12.72 -7.18
C PRO A 371 -18.42 11.35 -7.47
N ARG A 372 -18.89 10.65 -6.44
CA ARG A 372 -19.45 9.30 -6.53
C ARG A 372 -20.80 9.29 -7.27
N PRO A 373 -21.10 8.24 -8.04
CA PRO A 373 -22.43 8.06 -8.62
C PRO A 373 -23.52 7.97 -7.54
N ALA A 374 -24.70 8.52 -7.83
CA ALA A 374 -25.88 8.29 -7.01
C ALA A 374 -26.20 6.77 -6.95
N ALA A 375 -26.71 6.33 -5.80
CA ALA A 375 -27.08 4.93 -5.54
C ALA A 375 -28.19 4.42 -6.46
#